data_AF-A0A832M0X5-F1
#
_entry.id   AF-A0A832M0X5-F1
#
_cell.length_a   1.000
_cell.length_b   1.000
_cell.length_c   1.000
_cell.angle_alpha   90.00
_cell.angle_beta   90.00
_cell.angle_gamma   90.00
#
_symmetry.space_group_name_H-M   'P 1'
#
loop_
_entity.id
_entity.type
_entity.pdbx_description
1 polymer ?
#
loop_
_entity_poly.entity_id
_entity_poly.type
_entity_poly.pdbx_seq_one_letter_code
_entity_poly.pdbx_strand_id
1 'polypeptide(L)'
;MDEEEAWIRVREVIRTCFERVDRALTERALAEPPNILFLALAGRTGAINARAERICDTILGTFAPELFKPFFDDVRPLPKPFDFSGLLRGREYSVKVVSGEKAFNSSVRRTVAEASLNYVNPIILTVQGDYFEARTIGKAVWHSAPASWRMVAGPKAYAKFKDIVFEEARPFREAIIAKIIAAREA
;
A
#
# COMPACT_ATOMS: atom_id res chain seq x y z
N MET A 1 -13.13 12.25 -15.07
CA MET A 1 -11.77 12.78 -14.83
C MET A 1 -10.86 12.35 -15.98
N ASP A 2 -9.92 13.19 -16.41
CA ASP A 2 -8.91 12.79 -17.40
C ASP A 2 -7.95 11.75 -16.78
N GLU A 3 -7.62 10.69 -17.51
CA GLU A 3 -6.74 9.63 -17.03
C GLU A 3 -5.36 10.19 -16.67
N GLU A 4 -4.88 11.19 -17.41
CA GLU A 4 -3.61 11.84 -17.17
C GLU A 4 -3.59 12.59 -15.82
N GLU A 5 -4.67 13.30 -15.49
CA GLU A 5 -4.84 13.99 -14.20
C GLU A 5 -4.80 13.00 -13.03
N ALA A 6 -5.45 11.84 -13.17
CA ALA A 6 -5.43 10.81 -12.14
C ALA A 6 -4.01 10.31 -11.84
N TRP A 7 -3.19 10.11 -12.89
CA TRP A 7 -1.80 9.68 -12.73
C TRP A 7 -0.88 10.77 -12.15
N ILE A 8 -1.15 12.06 -12.42
CA ILE A 8 -0.46 13.17 -11.76
C ILE A 8 -0.69 13.10 -10.25
N ARG A 9 -1.95 12.94 -9.82
CA ARG A 9 -2.29 12.79 -8.40
C ARG A 9 -1.63 11.57 -7.76
N VAL A 10 -1.58 10.43 -8.47
CA VAL A 10 -0.86 9.24 -8.00
C VAL A 10 0.62 9.53 -7.76
N ARG A 11 1.28 10.26 -8.67
CA ARG A 11 2.69 10.65 -8.53
C ARG A 11 2.89 11.53 -7.30
N GLU A 12 2.01 12.49 -7.05
CA GLU A 12 2.04 13.34 -5.86
C GLU A 12 1.90 12.52 -4.57
N VAL A 13 0.93 11.61 -4.52
CA VAL A 13 0.72 10.69 -3.37
C VAL A 13 1.96 9.84 -3.09
N ILE A 14 2.60 9.29 -4.14
CA ILE A 14 3.84 8.51 -4.00
C ILE A 14 4.97 9.36 -3.46
N ARG A 15 5.16 10.58 -3.99
CA ARG A 15 6.20 11.50 -3.50
C ARG A 15 6.00 11.85 -2.03
N THR A 16 4.79 12.23 -1.63
CA THR A 16 4.46 12.51 -0.23
C THR A 16 4.67 11.28 0.67
N CYS A 17 4.35 10.08 0.16
CA CYS A 17 4.64 8.83 0.87
C CYS A 17 6.15 8.68 1.10
N PHE A 18 7.00 8.90 0.10
CA PHE A 18 8.46 8.81 0.26
C PHE A 18 9.04 9.89 1.19
N GLU A 19 8.56 11.12 1.12
CA GLU A 19 8.93 12.16 2.08
C GLU A 19 8.55 11.80 3.52
N ARG A 20 7.45 11.07 3.70
CA ARG A 20 7.03 10.58 5.02
C ARG A 20 7.91 9.43 5.50
N VAL A 21 8.27 8.51 4.60
CA VAL A 21 9.21 7.42 4.89
C VAL A 21 10.58 7.98 5.26
N ASP A 22 11.12 8.90 4.47
CA ASP A 22 12.43 9.51 4.73
C ASP A 22 12.48 10.18 6.11
N ARG A 23 11.43 10.93 6.48
CA ARG A 23 11.33 11.56 7.81
C ARG A 23 11.17 10.54 8.95
N ALA A 24 10.51 9.41 8.71
CA ALA A 24 10.28 8.38 9.74
C ALA A 24 11.52 7.49 9.97
N LEU A 25 12.32 7.25 8.92
CA LEU A 25 13.56 6.50 8.98
C LEU A 25 14.67 7.36 9.62
N THR A 26 14.67 7.42 10.94
CA THR A 26 15.74 8.03 11.72
C THR A 26 16.70 6.95 12.24
N GLU A 27 17.97 7.32 12.50
CA GLU A 27 18.93 6.41 13.13
C GLU A 27 18.38 5.82 14.43
N ARG A 28 17.75 6.65 15.26
CA ARG A 28 17.10 6.21 16.51
C ARG A 28 16.00 5.17 16.27
N ALA A 29 15.11 5.42 15.30
CA ALA A 29 14.05 4.47 14.98
C ALA A 29 14.62 3.15 14.46
N LEU A 30 15.68 3.20 13.66
CA LEU A 30 16.34 2.00 13.12
C LEU A 30 17.14 1.23 14.18
N ALA A 31 17.74 1.94 15.15
CA ALA A 31 18.55 1.38 16.22
C ALA A 31 17.75 0.80 17.40
N GLU A 32 16.41 0.88 17.39
CA GLU A 32 15.60 0.27 18.43
C GLU A 32 15.92 -1.23 18.61
N PRO A 33 16.10 -1.73 19.84
CA PRO A 33 16.47 -3.12 20.05
C PRO A 33 15.37 -4.07 19.53
N PRO A 34 15.70 -5.02 18.64
CA PRO A 34 14.77 -6.09 18.27
C PRO A 34 14.62 -7.09 19.43
N ASN A 35 13.65 -8.00 19.35
CA ASN A 35 13.57 -9.09 20.30
C ASN A 35 14.81 -10.01 20.19
N ILE A 36 15.22 -10.60 21.31
CA ILE A 36 16.47 -11.37 21.40
C ILE A 36 16.51 -12.57 20.45
N LEU A 37 15.36 -13.22 20.20
CA LEU A 37 15.27 -14.38 19.30
C LEU A 37 15.55 -13.96 17.85
N PHE A 38 14.95 -12.86 17.40
CA PHE A 38 15.19 -12.33 16.06
C PHE A 38 16.61 -11.80 15.90
N LEU A 39 17.16 -11.15 16.93
CA LEU A 39 18.55 -10.69 16.94
C LEU A 39 19.53 -11.87 16.79
N ALA A 40 19.29 -12.96 17.51
CA ALA A 40 20.14 -14.15 17.45
C ALA A 40 20.14 -14.82 16.06
N LEU A 41 19.02 -14.76 15.33
CA LEU A 41 18.87 -15.37 14.01
C LEU A 41 19.34 -14.47 12.86
N ALA A 42 18.93 -13.20 12.87
CA ALA A 42 19.11 -12.29 11.73
C ALA A 42 20.26 -11.29 11.92
N GLY A 43 20.81 -11.20 13.14
CA GLY A 43 21.79 -10.20 13.52
C GLY A 43 21.25 -8.76 13.48
N ARG A 44 22.12 -7.81 13.80
CA ARG A 44 21.78 -6.38 13.85
C ARG A 44 21.37 -5.83 12.48
N THR A 45 22.12 -6.17 11.44
CA THR A 45 21.84 -5.74 10.06
C THR A 45 20.47 -6.20 9.57
N GLY A 46 20.12 -7.47 9.84
CA GLY A 46 18.79 -8.00 9.50
C GLY A 46 17.66 -7.27 10.24
N ALA A 47 17.86 -6.94 11.52
CA ALA A 47 16.90 -6.18 12.31
C ALA A 47 16.64 -4.76 11.78
N ILE A 48 17.69 -4.06 11.37
CA ILE A 48 17.57 -2.71 10.80
C ILE A 48 16.77 -2.76 9.50
N ASN A 49 17.09 -3.69 8.59
CA ASN A 49 16.37 -3.81 7.32
C ASN A 49 14.91 -4.18 7.53
N ALA A 50 14.61 -5.14 8.41
CA ALA A 50 13.24 -5.54 8.72
C ALA A 50 12.43 -4.40 9.36
N ARG A 51 13.09 -3.53 10.15
CA ARG A 51 12.43 -2.34 10.71
C ARG A 51 12.18 -1.28 9.64
N ALA A 52 13.13 -1.04 8.75
CA ALA A 52 12.93 -0.13 7.62
C ALA A 52 11.76 -0.57 6.73
N GLU A 53 11.70 -1.87 6.38
CA GLU A 53 10.59 -2.45 5.61
C GLU A 53 9.25 -2.25 6.34
N ARG A 54 9.19 -2.53 7.65
CA ARG A 54 7.97 -2.34 8.44
C ARG A 54 7.50 -0.89 8.47
N ILE A 55 8.43 0.08 8.56
CA ILE A 55 8.10 1.51 8.52
C ILE A 55 7.51 1.86 7.16
N CYS A 56 8.14 1.39 6.07
CA CYS A 56 7.62 1.57 4.71
C CYS A 56 6.20 0.99 4.57
N ASP A 57 5.98 -0.26 5.00
CA ASP A 57 4.67 -0.92 4.91
C ASP A 57 3.58 -0.21 5.72
N THR A 58 3.93 0.27 6.91
CA THR A 58 3.00 0.99 7.80
C THR A 58 2.57 2.31 7.17
N ILE A 59 3.53 3.07 6.63
CA ILE A 59 3.25 4.33 5.95
C ILE A 59 2.45 4.05 4.68
N LEU A 60 2.87 3.09 3.85
CA LEU A 60 2.17 2.71 2.64
C LEU A 60 0.71 2.31 2.92
N GLY A 61 0.45 1.58 4.01
CA GLY A 61 -0.91 1.22 4.41
C GLY A 61 -1.83 2.43 4.64
N THR A 62 -1.26 3.57 5.06
CA THR A 62 -2.00 4.84 5.24
C THR A 62 -2.29 5.52 3.91
N PHE A 63 -1.34 5.51 2.98
CA PHE A 63 -1.48 6.15 1.66
C PHE A 63 -2.18 5.27 0.62
N ALA A 64 -2.30 3.96 0.88
CA ALA A 64 -2.81 2.99 -0.07
C ALA A 64 -4.17 3.36 -0.68
N PRO A 65 -5.20 3.81 0.09
CA PRO A 65 -6.46 4.26 -0.50
C PRO A 65 -6.30 5.46 -1.45
N GLU A 66 -5.43 6.41 -1.12
CA GLU A 66 -5.20 7.63 -1.89
C GLU A 66 -4.61 7.34 -3.28
N LEU A 67 -3.95 6.20 -3.47
CA LEU A 67 -3.44 5.77 -4.77
C LEU A 67 -4.55 5.37 -5.75
N PHE A 68 -5.71 4.93 -5.23
CA PHE A 68 -6.83 4.47 -6.06
C PHE A 68 -7.94 5.50 -6.22
N LYS A 69 -8.16 6.35 -5.21
CA LYS A 69 -9.21 7.39 -5.24
C LYS A 69 -9.23 8.27 -6.51
N PRO A 70 -8.09 8.66 -7.11
CA PRO A 70 -8.09 9.45 -8.35
C PRO A 70 -8.78 8.77 -9.54
N PHE A 71 -9.04 7.46 -9.51
CA PHE A 71 -9.72 6.75 -10.59
C PHE A 71 -11.23 6.56 -10.34
N PHE A 72 -11.75 7.11 -9.23
CA PHE A 72 -13.15 7.03 -8.87
C PHE A 72 -13.76 8.44 -8.83
N ASP A 73 -14.98 8.56 -9.33
CA ASP A 73 -15.80 9.76 -9.16
C ASP A 73 -16.61 9.65 -7.85
N ASP A 74 -17.06 10.79 -7.30
CA ASP A 74 -17.91 10.87 -6.10
C ASP A 74 -17.39 10.09 -4.87
N VAL A 75 -16.07 10.16 -4.64
CA VAL A 75 -15.42 9.46 -3.53
C VAL A 75 -15.96 9.91 -2.17
N ARG A 76 -16.42 8.95 -1.35
CA ARG A 76 -16.90 9.17 0.03
C ARG A 76 -16.18 8.25 1.00
N PRO A 77 -15.72 8.75 2.16
CA PRO A 77 -15.10 7.90 3.17
C PRO A 77 -16.08 6.87 3.72
N LEU A 78 -15.60 5.66 4.01
CA LEU A 78 -16.37 4.61 4.68
C LEU A 78 -15.79 4.31 6.07
N PRO A 79 -16.61 3.83 7.01
CA PRO A 79 -16.08 3.30 8.26
C PRO A 79 -15.29 2.02 8.01
N LYS A 80 -14.37 1.72 8.93
CA LYS A 80 -13.63 0.45 8.91
C LYS A 80 -14.61 -0.74 8.90
N PRO A 81 -14.28 -1.83 8.20
CA PRO A 81 -12.96 -2.13 7.63
C PRO A 81 -12.73 -1.56 6.22
N PHE A 82 -13.75 -1.07 5.52
CA PHE A 82 -13.61 -0.46 4.19
C PHE A 82 -12.99 0.95 4.29
N ASP A 83 -12.50 1.47 3.17
CA ASP A 83 -11.75 2.73 3.15
C ASP A 83 -12.55 3.86 2.45
N PHE A 84 -13.23 3.58 1.34
CA PHE A 84 -14.09 4.55 0.65
C PHE A 84 -15.12 3.88 -0.26
N SER A 85 -16.16 4.62 -0.68
CA SER A 85 -16.99 4.29 -1.83
C SER A 85 -16.77 5.29 -2.95
N GLY A 86 -17.10 4.90 -4.19
CA GLY A 86 -17.02 5.78 -5.34
C GLY A 86 -17.53 5.10 -6.62
N LEU A 87 -17.70 5.89 -7.68
CA LEU A 87 -18.10 5.43 -9.00
C LEU A 87 -16.87 5.10 -9.84
N LEU A 88 -16.78 3.87 -10.33
CA LEU A 88 -15.80 3.47 -11.34
C LEU A 88 -16.55 3.06 -12.60
N ARG A 89 -16.36 3.82 -13.68
CA ARG A 89 -17.02 3.60 -15.00
C ARG A 89 -18.54 3.49 -14.86
N GLY A 90 -19.14 4.40 -14.09
CA GLY A 90 -20.59 4.48 -13.87
C GLY A 90 -21.17 3.45 -12.88
N ARG A 91 -20.34 2.61 -12.25
CA ARG A 91 -20.77 1.64 -11.24
C ARG A 91 -20.23 1.99 -9.87
N GLU A 92 -21.09 1.99 -8.86
CA GLU A 92 -20.69 2.23 -7.47
C GLU A 92 -20.00 1.00 -6.88
N TYR A 93 -18.89 1.22 -6.18
CA TYR A 93 -18.13 0.23 -5.45
C TYR A 93 -17.88 0.69 -4.02
N SER A 94 -17.88 -0.26 -3.09
CA SER A 94 -17.34 -0.08 -1.73
C SER A 94 -15.96 -0.72 -1.67
N VAL A 95 -14.92 0.08 -1.40
CA VAL A 95 -13.53 -0.27 -1.66
C VAL A 95 -12.75 -0.43 -0.37
N LYS A 96 -12.15 -1.60 -0.20
CA LYS A 96 -11.03 -1.83 0.72
C LYS A 96 -9.74 -1.77 -0.08
N VAL A 97 -8.74 -1.08 0.41
CA VAL A 97 -7.39 -1.13 -0.15
C VAL A 97 -6.43 -1.80 0.83
N VAL A 98 -5.56 -2.66 0.31
CA VAL A 98 -4.46 -3.28 1.05
C VAL A 98 -3.14 -2.99 0.35
N SER A 99 -2.07 -2.76 1.11
CA SER A 99 -0.75 -2.51 0.54
C SER A 99 -0.22 -3.73 -0.21
N GLY A 100 -0.42 -4.93 0.33
CA GLY A 100 -0.06 -6.20 -0.30
C GLY A 100 -0.81 -7.38 0.31
N GLU A 101 -0.62 -8.59 -0.23
CA GLU A 101 -1.35 -9.79 0.24
C GLU A 101 -1.12 -10.06 1.74
N LYS A 102 0.12 -9.90 2.21
CA LYS A 102 0.51 -10.14 3.60
C LYS A 102 -0.10 -9.15 4.59
N ALA A 103 -0.54 -7.97 4.14
CA ALA A 103 -1.21 -6.99 4.98
C ALA A 103 -2.62 -7.44 5.39
N PHE A 104 -3.17 -8.48 4.74
CA PHE A 104 -4.53 -8.96 4.95
C PHE A 104 -4.58 -10.28 5.73
N ASN A 105 -4.31 -10.18 7.04
CA ASN A 105 -4.28 -11.32 7.96
C ASN A 105 -5.68 -11.91 8.26
N SER A 106 -5.71 -13.04 8.96
CA SER A 106 -6.95 -13.80 9.25
C SER A 106 -8.01 -13.02 10.05
N SER A 107 -7.58 -12.13 10.95
CA SER A 107 -8.49 -11.27 11.71
C SER A 107 -9.17 -10.26 10.79
N VAL A 108 -8.39 -9.55 9.97
CA VAL A 108 -8.93 -8.58 9.00
C VAL A 108 -9.84 -9.26 7.98
N ARG A 109 -9.49 -10.46 7.52
CA ARG A 109 -10.33 -11.28 6.61
C ARG A 109 -11.73 -11.51 7.18
N ARG A 110 -11.84 -11.87 8.46
CA ARG A 110 -13.12 -12.13 9.12
C ARG A 110 -13.97 -10.86 9.19
N THR A 111 -13.38 -9.77 9.69
CA THR A 111 -14.07 -8.48 9.80
C THR A 111 -14.56 -7.97 8.44
N VAL A 112 -13.74 -8.11 7.38
CA VAL A 112 -14.15 -7.73 6.02
C VAL A 112 -15.24 -8.66 5.49
N ALA A 113 -15.14 -9.97 5.71
CA ALA A 113 -16.16 -10.91 5.26
C ALA A 113 -17.54 -10.56 5.82
N GLU A 114 -17.63 -10.30 7.13
CA GLU A 114 -18.87 -9.89 7.81
C GLU A 114 -19.36 -8.52 7.30
N ALA A 115 -18.49 -7.51 7.28
CA ALA A 115 -18.87 -6.16 6.88
C ALA A 115 -19.31 -6.07 5.42
N SER A 116 -18.71 -6.87 4.53
CA SER A 116 -18.97 -6.84 3.09
C SER A 116 -20.43 -7.14 2.72
N LEU A 117 -21.18 -7.83 3.59
CA LEU A 117 -22.60 -8.14 3.38
C LEU A 117 -23.47 -6.88 3.29
N ASN A 118 -23.05 -5.80 3.95
CA ASN A 118 -23.80 -4.55 4.05
C ASN A 118 -23.44 -3.54 2.95
N TYR A 119 -22.55 -3.89 2.03
CA TYR A 119 -22.00 -2.96 1.05
C TYR A 119 -22.41 -3.29 -0.40
N VAL A 120 -22.44 -2.24 -1.22
CA VAL A 120 -22.70 -2.30 -2.66
C VAL A 120 -21.39 -2.63 -3.38
N ASN A 121 -21.42 -3.69 -4.20
CA ASN A 121 -20.27 -4.18 -4.98
C ASN A 121 -18.93 -4.11 -4.21
N PRO A 122 -18.80 -4.75 -3.04
CA PRO A 122 -17.59 -4.65 -2.25
C PRO A 122 -16.39 -5.27 -3.00
N ILE A 123 -15.28 -4.55 -3.05
CA ILE A 123 -14.03 -5.01 -3.65
C ILE A 123 -12.85 -4.74 -2.73
N ILE A 124 -11.83 -5.60 -2.85
CA ILE A 124 -10.53 -5.42 -2.20
C ILE A 124 -9.49 -5.22 -3.30
N LEU A 125 -8.87 -4.05 -3.32
CA LEU A 125 -7.79 -3.68 -4.23
C LEU A 125 -6.44 -3.81 -3.52
N THR A 126 -5.47 -4.40 -4.22
CA THR A 126 -4.10 -4.57 -3.73
C THR A 126 -3.18 -3.58 -4.44
N VAL A 127 -2.39 -2.81 -3.69
CA VAL A 127 -1.48 -1.80 -4.27
C VAL A 127 -0.28 -2.47 -4.96
N GLN A 128 0.43 -3.34 -4.24
CA GLN A 128 1.65 -3.99 -4.71
C GLN A 128 1.69 -5.50 -4.40
N GLY A 129 2.57 -6.20 -5.09
CA GLY A 129 2.77 -7.63 -4.98
C GLY A 129 2.52 -8.37 -6.28
N ASP A 130 2.52 -9.69 -6.17
CA ASP A 130 2.42 -10.59 -7.30
C ASP A 130 0.98 -10.80 -7.76
N TYR A 131 0.86 -11.48 -8.90
CA TYR A 131 -0.42 -11.99 -9.35
C TYR A 131 -0.89 -13.15 -8.48
N PHE A 132 -2.19 -13.15 -8.19
CA PHE A 132 -2.94 -14.29 -7.70
C PHE A 132 -4.35 -14.25 -8.29
N GLU A 133 -5.02 -15.41 -8.33
CA GLU A 133 -6.39 -15.53 -8.80
C GLU A 133 -7.37 -14.82 -7.86
N ALA A 134 -8.30 -14.05 -8.44
CA ALA A 134 -9.26 -13.32 -7.65
C ALA A 134 -10.08 -14.29 -6.77
N ARG A 135 -10.27 -13.91 -5.51
CA ARG A 135 -10.97 -14.74 -4.52
C ARG A 135 -11.98 -13.94 -3.74
N THR A 136 -12.99 -14.62 -3.23
CA THR A 136 -14.08 -13.99 -2.49
C THR A 136 -13.81 -14.03 -0.99
N ILE A 137 -14.06 -12.90 -0.32
CA ILE A 137 -14.02 -12.74 1.14
C ILE A 137 -15.37 -12.18 1.58
N GLY A 138 -16.27 -13.05 2.08
CA GLY A 138 -17.68 -12.70 2.27
C GLY A 138 -18.37 -12.43 0.92
N LYS A 139 -18.82 -11.20 0.69
CA LYS A 139 -19.30 -10.71 -0.62
C LYS A 139 -18.21 -9.97 -1.41
N ALA A 140 -17.08 -9.63 -0.76
CA ALA A 140 -16.04 -8.82 -1.39
C ALA A 140 -15.19 -9.65 -2.36
N VAL A 141 -14.96 -9.11 -3.57
CA VAL A 141 -14.03 -9.72 -4.53
C VAL A 141 -12.64 -9.12 -4.31
N TRP A 142 -11.65 -9.97 -4.06
CA TRP A 142 -10.27 -9.56 -3.83
C TRP A 142 -9.41 -9.76 -5.07
N HIS A 143 -8.86 -8.66 -5.57
CA HIS A 143 -7.96 -8.64 -6.72
C HIS A 143 -6.49 -8.56 -6.31
N SER A 144 -5.63 -9.28 -7.04
CA SER A 144 -4.18 -9.11 -6.99
C SER A 144 -3.75 -7.73 -7.45
N ALA A 145 -2.50 -7.32 -7.21
CA ALA A 145 -2.05 -5.98 -7.57
C ALA A 145 -2.17 -5.72 -9.09
N PRO A 146 -1.69 -6.60 -9.99
CA PRO A 146 -1.89 -6.41 -11.42
C PRO A 146 -3.35 -6.31 -11.83
N ALA A 147 -4.23 -7.09 -11.20
CA ALA A 147 -5.67 -7.08 -11.50
C ALA A 147 -6.38 -5.82 -10.98
N SER A 148 -5.99 -5.34 -9.79
CA SER A 148 -6.52 -4.13 -9.17
C SER A 148 -6.25 -2.90 -10.04
N TRP A 149 -5.00 -2.72 -10.45
CA TRP A 149 -4.60 -1.62 -11.33
C TRP A 149 -5.26 -1.73 -12.71
N ARG A 150 -5.36 -2.94 -13.26
CA ARG A 150 -6.07 -3.16 -14.54
C ARG A 150 -7.54 -2.76 -14.46
N MET A 151 -8.19 -3.08 -13.35
CA MET A 151 -9.59 -2.74 -13.13
C MET A 151 -9.80 -1.23 -13.13
N VAL A 152 -8.98 -0.47 -12.40
CA VAL A 152 -9.19 0.98 -12.22
C VAL A 152 -8.70 1.81 -13.41
N ALA A 153 -7.53 1.50 -13.95
CA ALA A 153 -6.82 2.35 -14.90
C ALA A 153 -6.49 1.64 -16.23
N GLY A 154 -6.98 0.42 -16.42
CA GLY A 154 -6.88 -0.29 -17.70
C GLY A 154 -5.57 -1.07 -17.91
N PRO A 155 -5.37 -1.60 -19.14
CA PRO A 155 -4.22 -2.44 -19.45
C PRO A 155 -2.89 -1.73 -19.16
N LYS A 156 -1.88 -2.48 -18.69
CA LYS A 156 -0.53 -1.99 -18.35
C LYS A 156 -0.45 -0.98 -17.19
N ALA A 157 -1.57 -0.60 -16.55
CA ALA A 157 -1.57 0.32 -15.42
C ALA A 157 -0.61 -0.06 -14.29
N TYR A 158 -0.47 -1.35 -13.96
CA TYR A 158 0.47 -1.77 -12.92
C TYR A 158 1.94 -1.56 -13.32
N ALA A 159 2.28 -1.71 -14.60
CA ALA A 159 3.63 -1.41 -15.08
C ALA A 159 3.92 0.09 -14.92
N LYS A 160 2.99 0.95 -15.39
CA LYS A 160 3.08 2.40 -15.22
C LYS A 160 3.20 2.80 -13.75
N PHE A 161 2.40 2.21 -12.85
CA PHE A 161 2.52 2.44 -11.41
C PHE A 161 3.91 2.11 -10.89
N LYS A 162 4.47 0.93 -11.24
CA LYS A 162 5.83 0.56 -10.83
C LYS A 162 6.88 1.55 -11.33
N ASP A 163 6.77 1.99 -12.60
CA ASP A 163 7.71 2.94 -13.18
C ASP A 163 7.70 4.26 -12.40
N ILE A 164 6.51 4.80 -12.08
CA ILE A 164 6.36 6.00 -11.24
C ILE A 164 6.97 5.78 -9.85
N VAL A 165 6.71 4.64 -9.20
CA VAL A 165 7.30 4.32 -7.89
C VAL A 165 8.83 4.36 -7.93
N PHE A 166 9.45 3.77 -8.96
CA PHE A 166 10.91 3.76 -9.09
C PHE A 166 11.49 5.12 -9.47
N GLU A 167 10.80 5.89 -10.32
CA GLU A 167 11.18 7.26 -10.67
C GLU A 167 11.16 8.17 -9.44
N GLU A 168 10.04 8.21 -8.72
CA GLU A 168 9.86 9.08 -7.55
C GLU A 168 10.72 8.63 -6.37
N ALA A 169 11.13 7.35 -6.29
CA ALA A 169 12.03 6.88 -5.25
C ALA A 169 13.48 7.34 -5.46
N ARG A 170 13.88 7.68 -6.70
CA ARG A 170 15.28 7.96 -7.04
C ARG A 170 15.91 9.07 -6.18
N PRO A 171 15.25 10.23 -5.96
CA PRO A 171 15.82 11.31 -5.14
C PRO A 171 15.98 10.95 -3.65
N PHE A 172 15.19 10.01 -3.14
CA PHE A 172 15.22 9.61 -1.71
C PHE A 172 16.19 8.46 -1.44
N ARG A 173 16.56 7.70 -2.47
CA ARG A 173 17.30 6.45 -2.33
C ARG A 173 18.63 6.63 -1.60
N GLU A 174 19.42 7.63 -1.99
CA GLU A 174 20.74 7.87 -1.40
C GLU A 174 20.63 8.25 0.08
N ALA A 175 19.71 9.15 0.42
CA ALA A 175 19.48 9.57 1.80
C ALA A 175 19.02 8.41 2.69
N ILE A 176 18.09 7.59 2.21
CA ILE A 176 17.60 6.40 2.95
C ILE A 176 18.71 5.37 3.13
N ILE A 177 19.53 5.11 2.10
CA ILE A 177 20.67 4.20 2.21
C ILE A 177 21.67 4.70 3.25
N ALA A 178 22.00 5.99 3.23
CA ALA A 178 22.92 6.59 4.21
C ALA A 178 22.41 6.40 5.65
N LYS A 179 21.12 6.63 5.89
CA LYS A 179 20.48 6.40 7.21
C LYS A 179 20.56 4.94 7.66
N ILE A 180 20.37 4.00 6.74
CA ILE A 180 20.48 2.56 7.04
C ILE A 180 21.93 2.18 7.35
N ILE A 181 22.91 2.72 6.63
CA ILE A 181 24.34 2.48 6.89
C ILE A 181 24.75 3.05 8.25
N ALA A 182 24.41 4.31 8.53
CA ALA A 182 24.72 4.95 9.81
C ALA A 182 24.16 4.15 11.00
N ALA A 183 22.92 3.66 10.90
CA ALA A 183 22.31 2.85 11.96
C ALA A 183 23.00 1.48 12.19
N ARG A 184 23.72 0.95 11.19
CA ARG A 184 24.51 -0.29 11.32
C ARG A 184 25.84 -0.07 12.02
N GLU A 185 26.40 1.13 11.90
CA GLU A 185 27.72 1.51 12.43
C GLU A 185 27.66 2.10 13.84
N ALA A 186 26.52 2.67 14.24
CA ALA A 186 26.19 3.01 15.63
C ALA A 186 26.09 1.75 16.52
#